data_AF-A0A7V9V3A2-F1
#
_entry.id   AF-A0A7V9V3A2-F1
#
_cell.length_a   1.000
_cell.length_b   1.000
_cell.length_c   1.000
_cell.angle_alpha   90.00
_cell.angle_beta   90.00
_cell.angle_gamma   90.00
#
_symmetry.space_group_name_H-M   'P 1'
#
loop_
_entity.id
_entity.type
_entity.pdbx_description
1 polymer ?
#
loop_
_entity_poly.entity_id
_entity_poly.type
_entity_poly.pdbx_seq_one_letter_code
_entity_poly.pdbx_strand_id
1 'polypeptide(L)'
;TKIVDLGEWWKRETGLPLPLGGNVLRKDIPAPVRRDLLAIMRESIDYGLEHREQAVRHSLPYARDMDAALASKFIGMYVNDYTRDYGDRGRTAIREFLARAETGGYLRRAVDLEFVA
;
A
#
# COMPACT_ATOMS: atom_id res chain seq x y z
N THR A 1 21.69 -16.07 6.42
CA THR A 1 20.65 -16.44 7.42
C THR A 1 19.74 -15.26 7.65
N LYS A 2 18.41 -15.48 7.71
CA LYS A 2 17.41 -14.44 8.03
C LYS A 2 17.52 -14.10 9.52
N ILE A 3 17.76 -12.84 9.88
CA ILE A 3 17.84 -12.40 11.30
C ILE A 3 16.44 -12.20 11.87
N VAL A 4 15.61 -11.41 11.19
CA VAL A 4 14.22 -11.16 11.57
C VAL A 4 13.38 -10.86 10.33
N ASP A 5 12.12 -11.28 10.35
CA ASP A 5 11.09 -10.76 9.45
C ASP A 5 10.28 -9.70 10.17
N LEU A 6 10.27 -8.48 9.67
CA LEU A 6 9.49 -7.41 10.28
C LEU A 6 7.97 -7.61 10.05
N GLY A 7 7.59 -8.26 8.95
CA GLY A 7 6.19 -8.60 8.69
C GLY A 7 5.68 -9.69 9.63
N GLU A 8 6.43 -10.78 9.82
CA GLU A 8 6.04 -11.85 10.76
C GLU A 8 6.10 -11.36 12.21
N TRP A 9 7.10 -10.56 12.57
CA TRP A 9 7.18 -9.94 13.89
C TRP A 9 5.97 -9.04 14.16
N TRP A 10 5.64 -8.13 13.25
CA TRP A 10 4.48 -7.25 13.38
C TRP A 10 3.18 -8.04 13.48
N LYS A 11 3.02 -9.07 12.64
CA LYS A 11 1.85 -9.94 12.64
C LYS A 11 1.67 -10.67 13.97
N ARG A 12 2.76 -11.14 14.58
CA ARG A 12 2.73 -11.79 15.89
C ARG A 12 2.34 -10.82 17.00
N GLU A 13 2.86 -9.60 16.96
CA GLU A 13 2.61 -8.55 17.97
C GLU A 13 1.19 -7.97 17.91
N THR A 14 0.63 -7.81 16.70
CA THR A 14 -0.62 -7.06 16.50
C THR A 14 -1.78 -7.90 15.96
N GLY A 15 -1.48 -9.06 15.38
CA GLY A 15 -2.41 -9.78 14.53
C GLY A 15 -2.70 -9.09 13.19
N LEU A 16 -2.18 -7.89 12.92
CA LEU A 16 -2.49 -7.08 11.74
C LEU A 16 -1.43 -7.25 10.63
N PRO A 17 -1.76 -6.98 9.36
CA PRO A 17 -0.73 -6.83 8.32
C PRO A 17 0.16 -5.62 8.63
N LEU A 18 1.44 -5.67 8.24
CA LEU A 18 2.36 -4.53 8.38
C LEU A 18 2.11 -3.52 7.25
N PRO A 19 1.74 -2.25 7.54
CA PRO A 19 1.64 -1.23 6.50
C PRO A 19 3.05 -0.88 5.97
N LEU A 20 3.24 -0.99 4.65
CA LEU A 20 4.53 -0.70 4.00
C LEU A 20 4.50 0.57 3.16
N GLY A 21 3.34 0.88 2.56
CA GLY A 21 3.14 2.06 1.73
C GLY A 21 1.66 2.35 1.55
N GLY A 22 1.36 3.58 1.13
CA GLY A 22 0.00 4.01 0.83
C GLY A 22 0.00 5.20 -0.13
N ASN A 23 -1.06 5.30 -0.92
CA ASN A 23 -1.28 6.48 -1.76
C ASN A 23 -1.96 7.56 -0.93
N VAL A 24 -1.45 8.78 -1.01
CA VAL A 24 -1.96 9.92 -0.22
C VAL A 24 -2.41 11.04 -1.15
N LEU A 25 -3.54 11.66 -0.81
CA LEU A 25 -4.06 12.85 -1.46
C LEU A 25 -3.93 14.03 -0.51
N ARG A 26 -3.51 15.19 -1.03
CA ARG A 26 -3.47 16.41 -0.23
C ARG A 26 -4.89 16.83 0.16
N LYS A 27 -5.05 17.28 1.40
CA LYS A 27 -6.36 17.68 1.96
C LYS A 27 -6.97 18.90 1.26
N ASP A 28 -6.16 19.74 0.63
CA ASP A 28 -6.59 20.93 -0.09
C ASP A 28 -7.07 20.66 -1.52
N ILE A 29 -6.96 19.42 -2.01
CA ILE A 29 -7.61 19.00 -3.26
C ILE A 29 -9.12 18.91 -3.01
N PRO A 30 -10.01 19.52 -3.82
CA PRO A 30 -11.45 19.48 -3.61
C PRO A 30 -12.02 18.06 -3.55
N ALA A 31 -13.01 17.85 -2.68
CA ALA A 31 -13.62 16.53 -2.47
C ALA A 31 -14.14 15.83 -3.75
N PRO A 32 -14.73 16.54 -4.75
CA PRO A 32 -15.05 15.91 -6.04
C PRO A 32 -13.82 15.36 -6.75
N VAL A 33 -12.75 16.16 -6.85
CA VAL A 33 -11.49 15.76 -7.51
C VAL A 33 -10.84 14.57 -6.79
N ARG A 34 -10.87 14.52 -5.45
CA ARG A 34 -10.35 13.37 -4.70
C ARG A 34 -11.09 12.07 -5.03
N ARG A 35 -12.41 12.13 -5.24
CA ARG A 35 -13.23 10.97 -5.63
C ARG A 35 -12.91 10.51 -7.04
N ASP A 36 -12.75 11.44 -7.98
CA ASP A 36 -12.36 11.13 -9.36
C ASP A 36 -10.97 10.48 -9.40
N LEU A 37 -10.00 11.02 -8.66
CA LEU A 37 -8.66 10.43 -8.54
C LEU A 37 -8.68 9.02 -7.94
N LEU A 38 -9.53 8.77 -6.93
CA LEU A 38 -9.71 7.45 -6.36
C LEU A 38 -10.30 6.46 -7.38
N ALA A 39 -11.31 6.89 -8.15
CA ALA A 39 -11.91 6.07 -9.20
C ALA A 39 -10.88 5.69 -10.28
N ILE A 40 -10.15 6.69 -10.81
CA ILE A 40 -9.10 6.48 -11.82
C ILE A 40 -8.00 5.54 -11.29
N MET A 41 -7.60 5.70 -10.03
CA MET A 41 -6.58 4.83 -9.42
C MET A 41 -7.07 3.38 -9.32
N ARG A 42 -8.33 3.16 -8.91
CA ARG A 42 -8.94 1.83 -8.85
C ARG A 42 -9.01 1.19 -10.24
N GLU A 43 -9.48 1.93 -11.24
CA GLU A 43 -9.53 1.47 -12.64
C GLU A 43 -8.14 1.10 -13.17
N SER A 44 -7.12 1.91 -12.86
CA SER A 44 -5.74 1.61 -13.26
C SER A 44 -5.18 0.34 -12.60
N ILE A 45 -5.52 0.08 -11.34
CA ILE A 45 -5.09 -1.14 -10.62
C ILE A 45 -5.81 -2.35 -11.21
N ASP A 46 -7.13 -2.26 -11.39
CA ASP A 46 -7.95 -3.34 -11.94
C ASP A 46 -7.47 -3.69 -13.36
N TYR A 47 -7.22 -2.70 -14.21
CA TYR A 47 -6.66 -2.91 -15.54
C TYR A 47 -5.30 -3.63 -15.49
N GLY A 48 -4.40 -3.22 -14.58
CA GLY A 48 -3.09 -3.84 -14.42
C GLY A 48 -3.16 -5.30 -13.92
N LEU A 49 -4.16 -5.62 -13.09
CA LEU A 49 -4.42 -6.97 -12.61
C LEU A 49 -4.98 -7.87 -13.72
N GLU A 50 -5.95 -7.37 -14.50
CA GLU A 50 -6.56 -8.08 -15.63
C GLU A 50 -5.55 -8.29 -16.78
N HIS A 51 -4.63 -7.34 -16.99
CA HIS A 51 -3.63 -7.36 -18.06
C HIS A 51 -2.22 -7.62 -17.53
N ARG A 52 -2.10 -8.56 -16.60
CA ARG A 52 -0.90 -8.84 -15.79
C ARG A 52 0.39 -8.88 -16.61
N GLU A 53 0.42 -9.61 -17.71
CA GLU A 53 1.61 -9.79 -18.54
C GLU A 53 2.06 -8.48 -19.21
N GLN A 54 1.10 -7.68 -19.70
CA GLN A 54 1.36 -6.38 -20.30
C GLN A 54 1.86 -5.39 -19.23
N ALA A 55 1.24 -5.40 -18.05
CA ALA A 55 1.66 -4.57 -16.92
C ALA A 55 3.08 -4.92 -16.45
N VAL A 56 3.44 -6.21 -16.38
CA VAL A 56 4.82 -6.65 -16.07
C VAL A 56 5.79 -6.16 -17.12
N ARG A 57 5.50 -6.37 -18.41
CA ARG A 57 6.35 -5.89 -19.52
C ARG A 57 6.57 -4.37 -19.46
N HIS A 58 5.51 -3.61 -19.20
CA HIS A 58 5.60 -2.16 -19.04
C HIS A 58 6.46 -1.77 -17.83
N SER A 59 6.46 -2.58 -16.78
CA SER A 59 7.20 -2.30 -15.53
C SER A 59 8.69 -2.68 -15.59
N LEU A 60 9.09 -3.57 -16.50
CA LEU A 60 10.46 -4.09 -16.60
C LEU A 60 11.56 -3.02 -16.67
N PRO A 61 11.42 -1.92 -17.44
CA PRO A 61 12.44 -0.87 -17.48
C PRO A 61 12.69 -0.18 -16.13
N TYR A 62 11.73 -0.27 -15.21
CA TYR A 62 11.83 0.31 -13.86
C TYR A 62 12.34 -0.71 -12.83
N ALA A 63 12.40 -2.00 -13.20
CA ALA A 63 12.85 -3.07 -12.34
C ALA A 63 14.38 -3.15 -12.39
N ARG A 64 15.04 -2.69 -11.32
CA ARG A 64 16.51 -2.66 -11.18
C ARG A 64 17.11 -4.06 -11.31
N ASP A 65 17.56 -4.41 -12.51
CA ASP A 65 18.22 -5.68 -12.86
C ASP A 65 17.38 -6.95 -12.55
N MET A 66 16.06 -6.87 -12.65
CA MET A 66 15.18 -8.02 -12.45
C MET A 66 14.78 -8.66 -13.78
N ASP A 67 14.80 -9.98 -13.85
CA ASP A 67 14.15 -10.70 -14.94
C ASP A 67 12.61 -10.62 -14.81
N ALA A 68 11.90 -10.98 -15.88
CA ALA A 68 10.44 -10.91 -15.92
C ALA A 68 9.74 -11.81 -14.89
N ALA A 69 10.33 -12.95 -14.53
CA ALA A 69 9.74 -13.85 -13.54
C ALA A 69 9.86 -13.25 -12.13
N LEU A 70 11.01 -12.67 -11.81
CA LEU A 70 11.27 -11.99 -10.55
C LEU A 70 10.44 -10.71 -10.43
N ALA A 71 10.38 -9.89 -11.48
CA ALA A 71 9.53 -8.70 -11.53
C ALA A 71 8.04 -9.07 -11.37
N SER A 72 7.58 -10.12 -12.04
CA SER A 72 6.21 -10.63 -11.88
C SER A 72 5.94 -11.04 -10.43
N LYS A 73 6.85 -11.80 -9.80
CA LYS A 73 6.74 -12.19 -8.40
C LYS A 73 6.68 -10.98 -7.47
N PHE A 74 7.56 -9.99 -7.65
CA PHE A 74 7.56 -8.76 -6.85
C PHE A 74 6.27 -7.98 -6.99
N ILE A 75 5.78 -7.77 -8.22
CA ILE A 75 4.51 -7.06 -8.43
C ILE A 75 3.37 -7.81 -7.74
N GLY A 76 3.35 -9.14 -7.77
CA GLY A 76 2.31 -9.94 -7.13
C GLY A 76 2.32 -9.86 -5.60
N MET A 77 3.45 -9.56 -4.98
CA MET A 77 3.56 -9.36 -3.54
C MET A 77 2.90 -8.05 -3.07
N TYR A 78 2.85 -7.02 -3.93
CA TYR A 78 2.42 -5.67 -3.56
C TYR A 78 1.17 -5.16 -4.29
N VAL A 79 0.77 -5.82 -5.38
CA VAL A 79 -0.45 -5.54 -6.14
C VAL A 79 -1.40 -6.72 -5.96
N ASN A 80 -2.29 -6.60 -4.97
CA ASN A 80 -3.30 -7.59 -4.61
C ASN A 80 -4.56 -6.88 -4.10
N ASP A 81 -5.50 -7.63 -3.52
CA ASP A 81 -6.77 -7.07 -3.03
C ASP A 81 -6.59 -5.93 -2.01
N TYR A 82 -5.51 -5.93 -1.22
CA TYR A 82 -5.21 -4.82 -0.29
C TYR A 82 -4.81 -3.52 -1.01
N THR A 83 -4.33 -3.62 -2.26
CA THR A 83 -4.02 -2.47 -3.11
C THR A 83 -5.31 -1.86 -3.68
N ARG A 84 -6.34 -2.70 -3.91
CA ARG A 84 -7.66 -2.29 -4.40
C ARG A 84 -8.50 -1.64 -3.30
N ASP A 85 -8.52 -2.25 -2.12
CA ASP A 85 -9.09 -1.66 -0.90
C ASP A 85 -8.38 -2.23 0.34
N TYR A 86 -7.92 -1.35 1.22
CA TYR A 86 -7.35 -1.75 2.50
C TYR A 86 -8.34 -2.56 3.36
N GLY A 87 -9.65 -2.33 3.18
CA GLY A 87 -10.71 -2.86 4.03
C GLY A 87 -10.56 -2.43 5.49
N ASP A 88 -11.45 -2.89 6.36
CA ASP A 88 -11.41 -2.53 7.79
C ASP A 88 -10.12 -3.01 8.45
N ARG A 89 -9.61 -4.18 8.03
CA ARG A 89 -8.39 -4.76 8.57
C ARG A 89 -7.16 -3.92 8.24
N GLY A 90 -7.02 -3.46 7.00
CA GLY A 90 -5.91 -2.60 6.59
C GLY A 90 -6.02 -1.20 7.21
N ARG A 91 -7.23 -0.63 7.30
CA ARG A 91 -7.46 0.63 8.00
C ARG A 91 -7.07 0.54 9.49
N THR A 92 -7.41 -0.56 10.15
CA THR A 92 -6.98 -0.84 11.54
C THR A 92 -5.47 -0.96 11.65
N ALA A 93 -4.81 -1.65 10.71
CA ALA A 93 -3.36 -1.77 10.67
C ALA A 93 -2.65 -0.42 10.58
N ILE A 94 -3.16 0.50 9.73
CA ILE A 94 -2.60 1.85 9.59
C ILE A 94 -2.78 2.65 10.88
N ARG A 95 -3.96 2.59 11.51
CA ARG A 95 -4.22 3.28 12.79
C ARG A 95 -3.27 2.80 13.89
N GLU A 96 -3.11 1.48 14.05
CA GLU A 96 -2.19 0.90 15.03
C GLU A 96 -0.74 1.32 14.78
N PHE A 97 -0.30 1.30 13.51
CA PHE A 97 1.05 1.71 13.13
C PHE A 97 1.34 3.17 13.49
N LEU A 98 0.42 4.08 13.16
CA LEU A 98 0.57 5.50 13.48
C LEU A 98 0.46 5.78 14.99
N ALA A 99 -0.40 5.06 15.72
CA ALA A 99 -0.52 5.21 17.18
C ALA A 99 0.76 4.80 17.92
N ARG A 100 1.43 3.72 17.48
CA ARG A 100 2.76 3.35 18.01
C ARG A 100 3.82 4.39 17.67
N ALA A 101 3.78 4.96 16.46
CA ALA A 101 4.70 6.02 16.06
C ALA A 101 4.51 7.29 16.92
N GLU A 102 3.27 7.64 17.25
CA GLU A 102 2.94 8.75 18.16
C GLU A 102 3.46 8.48 19.58
N THR A 103 3.12 7.33 20.15
CA THR A 103 3.56 6.93 21.50
C THR A 103 5.08 6.86 21.62
N GLY A 104 5.76 6.43 20.55
CA GLY A 104 7.22 6.37 20.47
C GLY A 104 7.91 7.71 20.21
N GLY A 105 7.17 8.80 20.02
CA GLY A 105 7.74 10.13 19.76
C GLY A 105 8.31 10.31 18.34
N TYR A 106 7.93 9.46 17.38
CA TYR A 106 8.39 9.52 15.99
C TYR A 106 7.61 10.53 15.13
N LEU A 107 6.48 11.03 15.65
CA LEU A 107 5.62 12.00 14.96
C LEU A 107 5.76 13.38 15.60
N ARG A 108 5.96 14.41 14.77
CA ARG A 108 5.99 15.82 15.22
C ARG A 108 4.61 16.36 15.61
N ARG A 109 3.55 15.76 15.07
CA ARG A 109 2.15 16.14 15.29
C ARG A 109 1.27 14.91 15.13
N ALA A 110 0.14 14.89 15.84
CA ALA A 110 -0.89 13.89 15.63
C ALA A 110 -1.35 13.88 14.17
N VAL A 111 -1.56 12.67 13.65
CA VAL A 111 -2.01 12.45 12.27
C VAL A 111 -3.52 12.34 12.26
N ASP A 112 -4.17 13.35 11.67
CA ASP A 112 -5.60 13.30 11.37
C ASP A 112 -5.84 12.45 10.11
N LEU A 113 -6.04 11.16 10.34
CA LEU A 113 -6.16 10.13 9.30
C LEU A 113 -7.58 10.08 8.73
N GLU A 114 -7.69 10.48 7.46
CA GLU A 114 -8.90 10.40 6.65
C GLU A 114 -8.74 9.34 5.55
N PHE A 115 -9.78 8.53 5.34
CA PHE A 115 -9.87 7.64 4.19
C PHE A 115 -10.86 8.20 3.20
N VAL A 116 -10.44 8.37 1.95
CA VAL A 116 -11.34 8.79 0.87
C VAL A 116 -12.28 7.63 0.54
N ALA A 117 -13.58 7.93 0.48
CA ALA A 117 -14.63 6.99 0.12
C ALA A 117 -15.11 7.26 -1.32
#